data_AF-A0AAD7E2V7-F1
#
_entry.id   AF-A0AAD7E2V7-F1
#
_cell.length_a   1.000
_cell.length_b   1.000
_cell.length_c   1.000
_cell.angle_alpha   90.00
_cell.angle_beta   90.00
_cell.angle_gamma   90.00
#
_symmetry.space_group_name_H-M   'P 1'
#
loop_
_entity.id
_entity.type
_entity.pdbx_description
1 polymer ?
#
loop_
_entity_poly.entity_id
_entity_poly.type
_entity_poly.pdbx_seq_one_letter_code
_entity_poly.pdbx_strand_id
1 'polypeptide(L)'
;MGAYYRFPAYGHAGSNSPPQPPAMQTSDPSEASSSSTIYPPAPALHHGSSTSKTTLPNFDIERTGSESPAPKRNWSTRIQQSTSHYPRIAKALHWFRGPRPKVDLPDPKPLLDIDLHIRGRRIVIPIETAFLRHTRFVPNNWLLLILSVGYIVSLAFFARAQFFLTPADSFIACNSAYWSAENGCGLDGQSCTPFNDSSLDFRCPAQCAGVILANPRAVGNEKTAFVPLIVGGGDPNRTYRGDSFICAAAIQSGIISNSKGGCGTL
;
A
#
# COMPACT_ATOMS: atom_id res chain seq x y z
N MET A 1 -32.76 -1.66 -35.96
CA MET A 1 -32.01 -0.86 -34.98
C MET A 1 -30.86 -1.73 -34.50
N GLY A 2 -29.61 -1.34 -34.77
CA GLY A 2 -28.44 -2.11 -34.32
C GLY A 2 -28.21 -1.92 -32.82
N ALA A 3 -27.50 -2.85 -32.19
CA ALA A 3 -27.02 -2.69 -30.82
C ALA A 3 -25.90 -1.64 -30.78
N TYR A 4 -26.17 -0.50 -30.16
CA TYR A 4 -25.17 0.52 -29.89
C TYR A 4 -25.12 0.77 -28.39
N TYR A 5 -23.94 1.00 -27.84
CA TYR A 5 -23.73 1.43 -26.46
C TYR A 5 -22.99 2.76 -26.43
N ARG A 6 -23.09 3.48 -25.31
CA ARG A 6 -22.36 4.74 -25.12
C ARG A 6 -21.91 4.83 -23.69
N PHE A 7 -20.81 5.53 -23.48
CA PHE A 7 -20.40 5.82 -22.11
C PHE A 7 -21.03 7.13 -21.63
N PRO A 8 -21.56 7.19 -20.40
CA PRO A 8 -22.07 8.42 -19.83
C PRO A 8 -20.94 9.45 -19.68
N ALA A 9 -21.20 10.69 -20.07
CA ALA A 9 -20.28 11.79 -19.81
C ALA A 9 -20.18 12.00 -18.29
N TYR A 10 -18.95 12.05 -17.75
CA TYR A 10 -18.67 12.18 -16.32
C TYR A 10 -19.55 13.23 -15.62
N GLY A 11 -20.59 12.75 -14.93
CA GLY A 11 -21.13 13.32 -13.71
C GLY A 11 -20.85 12.29 -12.62
N HIS A 12 -20.34 12.74 -11.47
CA HIS A 12 -20.07 11.90 -10.30
C HIS A 12 -21.14 10.81 -10.12
N ALA A 13 -20.73 9.53 -10.19
CA ALA A 13 -21.59 8.40 -9.94
C ALA A 13 -22.10 8.45 -8.48
N GLY A 14 -23.33 8.94 -8.32
CA GLY A 14 -24.17 8.62 -7.18
C GLY A 14 -24.60 7.16 -7.31
N SER A 15 -24.48 6.43 -6.20
CA SER A 15 -24.93 5.06 -6.06
C SER A 15 -26.41 4.94 -6.41
N ASN A 16 -26.74 4.27 -7.51
CA ASN A 16 -28.03 3.64 -7.70
C ASN A 16 -27.80 2.36 -8.49
N SER A 17 -27.83 1.24 -7.78
CA SER A 17 -27.74 -0.12 -8.34
C SER A 17 -28.94 -0.40 -9.25
N PRO A 18 -28.73 -0.92 -10.47
CA PRO A 18 -29.78 -1.56 -11.26
C PRO A 18 -29.49 -3.07 -11.48
N PRO A 19 -30.47 -3.85 -11.97
CA PRO A 19 -30.55 -5.29 -11.78
C PRO A 19 -29.66 -6.11 -12.73
N GLN A 20 -29.32 -7.32 -12.29
CA GLN A 20 -28.47 -8.31 -12.96
C GLN A 20 -28.78 -8.54 -14.45
N PRO A 21 -27.78 -8.50 -15.34
CA PRO A 21 -27.86 -9.08 -16.68
C PRO A 21 -27.47 -10.58 -16.69
N PRO A 22 -27.89 -11.34 -17.72
CA PRO A 22 -27.72 -12.79 -17.80
C PRO A 22 -26.27 -13.21 -18.12
N ALA A 23 -25.97 -14.46 -17.75
CA ALA A 23 -24.65 -15.06 -17.67
C ALA A 23 -23.78 -14.91 -18.94
N MET A 24 -22.59 -14.32 -18.74
CA MET A 24 -21.47 -14.34 -19.67
C MET A 24 -20.58 -15.55 -19.33
N GLN A 25 -20.32 -16.43 -20.31
CA GLN A 25 -19.54 -17.64 -20.11
C GLN A 25 -18.04 -17.35 -20.23
N THR A 26 -17.29 -17.65 -19.16
CA THR A 26 -15.82 -17.72 -19.14
C THR A 26 -15.38 -19.13 -18.78
N SER A 27 -14.41 -19.66 -19.53
CA SER A 27 -13.80 -20.99 -19.33
C SER A 27 -12.59 -20.91 -18.38
N ASP A 28 -12.56 -21.79 -17.37
CA ASP A 28 -11.50 -21.96 -16.35
C ASP A 28 -10.24 -22.70 -16.86
N PRO A 29 -9.10 -22.56 -16.13
CA PRO A 29 -8.05 -23.58 -16.08
C PRO A 29 -7.75 -24.13 -14.66
N SER A 30 -7.81 -25.46 -14.59
CA SER A 30 -7.15 -26.50 -13.78
C SER A 30 -6.27 -26.20 -12.54
N GLU A 31 -6.69 -26.83 -11.44
CA GLU A 31 -6.00 -27.62 -10.38
C GLU A 31 -4.47 -27.60 -10.11
N ALA A 32 -4.22 -27.55 -8.78
CA ALA A 32 -3.32 -28.38 -7.94
C ALA A 32 -1.80 -28.12 -7.89
N SER A 33 -1.31 -27.74 -6.70
CA SER A 33 -0.76 -28.67 -5.68
C SER A 33 0.45 -28.11 -4.91
N SER A 34 0.35 -28.24 -3.60
CA SER A 34 1.35 -27.98 -2.55
C SER A 34 2.50 -29.00 -2.59
N SER A 35 3.70 -28.61 -2.14
CA SER A 35 4.56 -29.55 -1.40
C SER A 35 5.64 -28.85 -0.57
N SER A 36 5.66 -29.21 0.71
CA SER A 36 6.63 -28.92 1.76
C SER A 36 7.75 -29.96 1.78
N THR A 37 8.97 -29.59 2.18
CA THR A 37 9.97 -30.59 2.62
C THR A 37 10.84 -30.05 3.76
N ILE A 38 11.01 -30.90 4.78
CA ILE A 38 11.72 -30.73 6.06
C ILE A 38 12.90 -31.74 6.08
N TYR A 39 13.91 -31.45 6.93
CA TYR A 39 14.93 -32.33 7.57
C TYR A 39 16.37 -32.27 7.01
N PRO A 40 17.44 -32.64 7.77
CA PRO A 40 17.77 -32.43 9.21
C PRO A 40 19.31 -32.11 9.41
N PRO A 41 20.08 -32.51 10.49
CA PRO A 41 20.94 -31.58 11.25
C PRO A 41 22.45 -31.95 11.42
N ALA A 42 23.22 -31.03 12.05
CA ALA A 42 24.49 -31.21 12.81
C ALA A 42 25.77 -31.63 12.00
N PRO A 43 27.03 -31.34 12.42
CA PRO A 43 27.56 -31.47 13.79
C PRO A 43 28.47 -30.33 14.33
N ALA A 44 28.77 -30.43 15.62
CA ALA A 44 29.72 -29.64 16.41
C ALA A 44 31.20 -29.89 16.02
N LEU A 45 32.14 -29.04 16.47
CA LEU A 45 33.45 -29.40 17.06
C LEU A 45 34.30 -28.16 17.47
N HIS A 46 34.79 -28.24 18.72
CA HIS A 46 36.03 -27.75 19.37
C HIS A 46 36.53 -26.28 19.41
N HIS A 47 36.53 -25.77 20.66
CA HIS A 47 37.64 -25.30 21.50
C HIS A 47 38.96 -24.79 20.88
N GLY A 48 39.32 -23.55 21.28
CA GLY A 48 40.69 -23.02 21.32
C GLY A 48 40.83 -22.00 22.47
N SER A 49 41.73 -22.30 23.41
CA SER A 49 42.04 -21.59 24.66
C SER A 49 43.08 -20.48 24.44
N SER A 50 43.04 -19.39 25.22
CA SER A 50 44.25 -18.74 25.79
C SER A 50 43.89 -17.58 26.74
N THR A 51 43.96 -17.88 28.04
CA THR A 51 44.65 -17.16 29.13
C THR A 51 44.98 -15.66 29.01
N SER A 52 44.55 -14.85 30.00
CA SER A 52 45.48 -14.25 30.99
C SER A 52 44.78 -13.55 32.16
N LYS A 53 45.50 -13.50 33.29
CA LYS A 53 45.12 -13.09 34.65
C LYS A 53 44.84 -11.57 34.77
N THR A 54 44.17 -11.14 35.85
CA THR A 54 44.68 -10.14 36.85
C THR A 54 43.56 -9.60 37.76
N THR A 55 43.64 -9.99 39.03
CA THR A 55 43.52 -9.20 40.28
C THR A 55 42.31 -8.28 40.52
N LEU A 56 41.50 -8.68 41.52
CA LEU A 56 40.59 -7.81 42.28
C LEU A 56 41.39 -6.98 43.29
N PRO A 57 41.15 -5.66 43.44
CA PRO A 57 41.46 -4.96 44.67
C PRO A 57 40.20 -4.84 45.55
N ASN A 58 40.42 -5.21 46.82
CA ASN A 58 39.60 -4.92 47.98
C ASN A 58 39.48 -3.38 48.14
N PHE A 59 38.33 -2.86 48.58
CA PHE A 59 38.24 -1.44 48.97
C PHE A 59 37.34 -1.26 50.19
N ASP A 60 37.96 -0.67 51.21
CA ASP A 60 37.46 -0.47 52.55
C ASP A 60 36.34 0.59 52.64
N ILE A 61 35.50 0.42 53.65
CA ILE A 61 34.39 1.31 53.98
C ILE A 61 34.94 2.47 54.80
N GLU A 62 35.02 3.66 54.21
CA GLU A 62 35.21 4.90 54.96
C GLU A 62 34.16 5.94 54.56
N ARG A 63 33.39 6.37 55.57
CA ARG A 63 32.27 7.32 55.47
C ARG A 63 32.80 8.71 55.77
N THR A 64 32.84 9.60 54.78
CA THR A 64 32.95 11.06 55.00
C THR A 64 32.39 11.83 53.79
N GLY A 65 31.53 12.82 54.06
CA GLY A 65 31.23 13.95 53.17
C GLY A 65 30.29 13.69 51.99
N SER A 66 29.07 14.22 52.07
CA SER A 66 28.19 14.43 50.92
C SER A 66 28.80 15.48 49.98
N GLU A 67 29.69 15.06 49.08
CA GLU A 67 30.06 15.84 47.90
C GLU A 67 29.26 15.33 46.70
N SER A 68 28.44 16.22 46.14
CA SER A 68 27.61 15.93 44.96
C SER A 68 28.51 15.42 43.82
N PRO A 69 28.21 14.26 43.19
CA PRO A 69 29.08 13.69 42.17
C PRO A 69 29.21 14.67 41.00
N ALA A 70 30.45 15.01 40.65
CA ALA A 70 30.77 15.88 39.53
C ALA A 70 30.00 15.46 38.25
N PRO A 71 29.44 16.42 37.49
CA PRO A 71 28.59 16.10 36.35
C PRO A 71 29.35 15.26 35.34
N LYS A 72 28.79 14.09 34.98
CA LYS A 72 29.35 13.21 33.95
C LYS A 72 29.58 14.02 32.68
N ARG A 73 30.80 13.94 32.13
CA ARG A 73 31.25 14.69 30.96
C ARG A 73 30.47 14.26 29.72
N ASN A 74 29.33 14.89 29.47
CA ASN A 74 28.45 14.61 28.35
C ASN A 74 29.13 14.95 27.02
N TRP A 75 28.86 14.17 25.96
CA TRP A 75 29.39 14.36 24.60
C TRP A 75 29.20 15.79 24.06
N SER A 76 28.17 16.49 24.53
CA SER A 76 27.90 17.89 24.25
C SER A 76 29.05 18.82 24.65
N THR A 77 29.74 18.52 25.76
CA THR A 77 30.90 19.29 26.24
C THR A 77 32.14 19.08 25.38
N ARG A 78 32.34 17.88 24.81
CA ARG A 78 33.43 17.59 23.86
C ARG A 78 33.24 18.33 22.53
N ILE A 79 32.01 18.38 22.02
CA ILE A 79 31.70 19.14 20.81
C ILE A 79 31.93 20.63 21.04
N GLN A 80 31.52 21.17 22.19
CA GLN A 80 31.77 22.57 22.54
C GLN A 80 33.26 22.92 22.67
N GLN A 81 34.08 22.00 23.19
CA GLN A 81 35.54 22.16 23.26
C GLN A 81 36.17 22.15 21.86
N SER A 82 35.76 21.22 21.00
CA SER A 82 36.28 21.09 19.62
C SER A 82 35.83 22.24 18.70
N THR A 83 34.61 22.74 18.86
CA THR A 83 34.07 23.82 18.02
C THR A 83 34.56 25.21 18.43
N SER A 84 35.25 25.33 19.57
CA SER A 84 35.93 26.57 19.98
C SER A 84 37.02 27.01 18.99
N HIS A 85 37.62 26.07 18.26
CA HIS A 85 38.60 26.34 17.21
C HIS A 85 37.98 26.94 15.93
N TYR A 86 36.65 26.86 15.76
CA TYR A 86 35.94 27.34 14.57
C TYR A 86 34.78 28.29 14.96
N PRO A 87 35.02 29.61 15.06
CA PRO A 87 34.07 30.56 15.64
C PRO A 87 32.76 30.69 14.85
N ARG A 88 32.76 30.40 13.54
CA ARG A 88 31.55 30.39 12.71
C ARG A 88 30.63 29.20 13.03
N ILE A 89 31.21 28.02 13.22
CA ILE A 89 30.46 26.80 13.57
C ILE A 89 29.95 26.89 15.01
N ALA A 90 30.75 27.47 15.92
CA ALA A 90 30.32 27.75 17.29
C ALA A 90 29.08 28.67 17.33
N LYS A 91 29.07 29.76 16.53
CA LYS A 91 27.90 30.65 16.42
C LYS A 91 26.68 29.95 15.82
N ALA A 92 26.87 29.16 14.76
CA ALA A 92 25.78 28.39 14.15
C ALA A 92 25.18 27.38 15.15
N LEU A 93 26.03 26.64 15.87
CA LEU A 93 25.60 25.70 16.90
C LEU A 93 24.89 26.39 18.07
N HIS A 94 25.36 27.57 18.48
CA HIS A 94 24.67 28.38 19.50
C HIS A 94 23.30 28.85 19.02
N TRP A 95 23.18 29.23 17.74
CA TRP A 95 21.91 29.63 17.14
C TRP A 95 20.94 28.44 17.04
N PHE A 96 21.39 27.27 16.57
CA PHE A 96 20.57 26.04 16.48
C PHE A 96 20.11 25.54 17.86
N ARG A 97 20.91 25.71 18.91
CA ARG A 97 20.51 25.36 20.29
C ARG A 97 19.52 26.34 20.93
N GLY A 98 19.34 27.51 20.31
CA GLY A 98 18.55 28.60 20.88
C GLY A 98 19.25 29.30 22.06
N PRO A 99 18.74 30.49 22.43
CA PRO A 99 19.24 31.22 23.59
C PRO A 99 18.99 30.41 24.87
N ARG A 100 20.05 30.15 25.65
CA ARG A 100 19.89 29.53 26.97
C ARG A 100 19.17 30.52 27.90
N PRO A 101 18.09 30.12 28.59
CA PRO A 101 17.50 30.95 29.63
C PRO A 101 18.52 31.18 30.74
N LYS A 102 18.46 32.35 31.40
CA LYS A 102 19.35 32.71 32.52
C LYS A 102 19.06 31.89 33.79
N VAL A 103 17.91 31.23 33.84
CA VAL A 103 17.45 30.44 34.97
C VAL A 103 17.37 28.99 34.52
N ASP A 104 17.97 28.10 35.29
CA ASP A 104 17.81 26.67 35.11
C ASP A 104 16.36 26.32 35.46
N LEU A 105 15.59 25.98 34.44
CA LEU A 105 14.22 25.49 34.60
C LEU A 105 14.27 24.09 35.24
N PRO A 106 13.32 23.77 36.12
CA PRO A 106 13.18 22.40 36.61
C PRO A 106 12.97 21.45 35.43
N ASP A 107 13.46 20.21 35.56
CA ASP A 107 13.33 19.20 34.51
C ASP A 107 11.87 19.09 34.05
N PRO A 108 11.60 19.04 32.74
CA PRO A 108 10.26 18.95 32.22
C PRO A 108 9.61 17.68 32.75
N LYS A 109 8.49 17.84 33.45
CA LYS A 109 7.73 16.70 33.97
C LYS A 109 6.99 16.03 32.80
N PRO A 110 7.08 14.69 32.67
CA PRO A 110 6.26 13.95 31.72
C PRO A 110 4.77 14.25 31.94
N LEU A 111 4.02 14.37 30.85
CA LEU A 111 2.63 14.81 30.85
C LEU A 111 1.71 13.80 31.58
N LEU A 112 2.08 12.52 31.61
CA LEU A 112 1.30 11.42 32.21
C LEU A 112 1.83 10.91 33.56
N ASP A 113 2.83 11.54 34.18
CA ASP A 113 3.19 11.20 35.56
C ASP A 113 2.26 11.95 36.53
N ILE A 114 1.20 11.26 36.96
CA ILE A 114 0.18 11.82 37.84
C ILE A 114 0.67 11.77 39.29
N ASP A 115 0.73 12.93 39.95
CA ASP A 115 1.02 13.06 41.38
C ASP A 115 -0.23 13.46 42.19
N LEU A 116 -0.77 12.51 42.95
CA LEU A 116 -1.94 12.74 43.80
C LEU A 116 -1.50 12.96 45.25
N HIS A 117 -1.91 14.09 45.83
CA HIS A 117 -1.79 14.36 47.27
C HIS A 117 -3.16 14.19 47.93
N ILE A 118 -3.38 13.05 48.61
CA ILE A 118 -4.64 12.77 49.31
C ILE A 118 -4.33 12.53 50.79
N ARG A 119 -5.00 13.27 51.68
CA ARG A 119 -4.92 13.13 53.16
C ARG A 119 -3.47 13.09 53.70
N GLY A 120 -2.61 13.97 53.18
CA GLY A 120 -1.21 14.08 53.62
C GLY A 120 -0.27 12.98 53.14
N ARG A 121 -0.73 12.03 52.31
CA ARG A 121 0.12 11.03 51.65
C ARG A 121 0.26 11.37 50.17
N ARG A 122 1.51 11.34 49.68
CA ARG A 122 1.87 11.55 48.27
C ARG A 122 1.93 10.21 47.55
N ILE A 123 1.07 10.01 46.56
CA ILE A 123 1.08 8.84 45.68
C ILE A 123 1.52 9.30 44.30
N VAL A 124 2.62 8.73 43.79
CA VAL A 124 3.15 9.04 42.46
C VAL A 124 2.89 7.84 41.57
N ILE A 125 2.18 8.02 40.46
CA ILE A 125 1.91 6.97 39.47
C ILE A 125 2.71 7.29 38.21
N PRO A 126 3.91 6.72 38.04
CA PRO A 126 4.79 7.05 36.94
C PRO A 126 4.41 6.25 35.67
N ILE A 127 3.24 6.52 35.08
CA ILE A 127 2.71 5.78 33.93
C ILE A 127 3.60 5.99 32.71
N GLU A 128 4.02 7.24 32.47
CA GLU A 128 4.79 7.59 31.28
C GLU A 128 6.18 6.97 31.33
N THR A 129 6.86 7.09 32.47
CA THR A 129 8.21 6.54 32.60
C THR A 129 8.22 5.02 32.67
N ALA A 130 7.18 4.38 33.22
CA ALA A 130 7.01 2.92 33.15
C ALA A 130 6.77 2.46 31.71
N PHE A 131 5.89 3.14 30.97
CA PHE A 131 5.59 2.82 29.57
C PHE A 131 6.79 3.07 28.65
N LEU A 132 7.50 4.18 28.82
CA LEU A 132 8.73 4.49 28.08
C LEU A 132 9.87 3.52 28.41
N ARG A 133 9.98 3.05 29.66
CA ARG A 133 10.97 2.04 30.05
C ARG A 133 10.65 0.67 29.44
N HIS A 134 9.37 0.33 29.35
CA HIS A 134 8.91 -0.92 28.75
C HIS A 134 9.08 -0.91 27.22
N THR A 135 8.69 0.18 26.55
CA THR A 135 8.89 0.34 25.10
C THR A 135 10.36 0.52 24.71
N ARG A 136 11.20 1.11 25.58
CA ARG A 136 12.67 1.09 25.44
C ARG A 136 13.30 -0.28 25.62
N PHE A 137 12.62 -1.24 26.26
CA PHE A 137 13.12 -2.60 26.43
C PHE A 137 13.05 -3.42 25.13
N VAL A 138 12.51 -2.83 24.06
CA VAL A 138 12.63 -3.34 22.69
C VAL A 138 13.67 -2.52 21.88
N PRO A 139 14.97 -2.49 22.24
CA PRO A 139 15.99 -1.94 21.35
C PRO A 139 16.45 -2.98 20.30
N ASN A 140 15.62 -3.99 20.03
CA ASN A 140 16.02 -5.05 19.13
C ASN A 140 15.48 -4.74 17.72
N ASN A 141 16.37 -4.28 16.83
CA ASN A 141 16.05 -4.05 15.42
C ASN A 141 15.33 -5.24 14.77
N TRP A 142 15.56 -6.46 15.28
CA TRP A 142 14.86 -7.68 14.90
C TRP A 142 13.35 -7.64 15.17
N LEU A 143 12.90 -7.09 16.30
CA LEU A 143 11.46 -6.98 16.58
C LEU A 143 10.79 -5.98 15.63
N LEU A 144 11.44 -4.84 15.37
CA LEU A 144 10.96 -3.87 14.38
C LEU A 144 10.91 -4.48 12.97
N LEU A 145 11.90 -5.31 12.62
CA LEU A 145 11.92 -6.01 11.34
C LEU A 145 10.73 -6.98 11.24
N ILE A 146 10.52 -7.85 12.24
CA ILE A 146 9.39 -8.80 12.25
C ILE A 146 8.04 -8.07 12.18
N LEU A 147 7.88 -6.98 12.94
CA LEU A 147 6.65 -6.18 12.93
C LEU A 147 6.44 -5.50 11.57
N SER A 148 7.51 -4.97 10.95
CA SER A 148 7.43 -4.37 9.62
C SER A 148 7.04 -5.39 8.54
N VAL A 149 7.60 -6.61 8.60
CA VAL A 149 7.25 -7.70 7.67
C VAL A 149 5.79 -8.10 7.88
N GLY A 150 5.37 -8.33 9.13
CA GLY A 150 3.97 -8.65 9.46
C GLY A 150 3.00 -7.57 9.03
N TYR A 151 3.37 -6.30 9.15
CA TYR A 151 2.59 -5.15 8.67
C TYR A 151 2.47 -5.16 7.14
N ILE A 152 3.57 -5.32 6.40
CA ILE A 152 3.56 -5.36 4.93
C ILE A 152 2.72 -6.53 4.42
N VAL A 153 2.88 -7.71 5.02
CA VAL A 153 2.09 -8.90 4.66
C VAL A 153 0.60 -8.65 4.95
N SER A 154 0.25 -8.15 6.13
CA SER A 154 -1.15 -7.85 6.47
C SER A 154 -1.75 -6.82 5.52
N LEU A 155 -1.01 -5.76 5.18
CA LEU A 155 -1.45 -4.73 4.25
C LEU A 155 -1.65 -5.30 2.83
N ALA A 156 -0.75 -6.18 2.37
CA ALA A 156 -0.88 -6.84 1.08
C ALA A 156 -2.12 -7.76 1.01
N PHE A 157 -2.36 -8.55 2.06
CA PHE A 157 -3.55 -9.38 2.17
C PHE A 157 -4.82 -8.55 2.23
N PHE A 158 -4.82 -7.45 2.99
CA PHE A 158 -5.95 -6.54 3.06
C PHE A 158 -6.22 -5.89 1.69
N ALA A 159 -5.19 -5.39 1.01
CA ALA A 159 -5.32 -4.84 -0.33
C ALA A 159 -5.86 -5.86 -1.34
N ARG A 160 -5.41 -7.12 -1.27
CA ARG A 160 -5.96 -8.23 -2.07
C ARG A 160 -7.43 -8.48 -1.73
N ALA A 161 -7.80 -8.56 -0.46
CA ALA A 161 -9.18 -8.79 -0.04
C ALA A 161 -10.12 -7.67 -0.51
N GLN A 162 -9.68 -6.41 -0.45
CA GLN A 162 -10.44 -5.27 -0.94
C GLN A 162 -10.51 -5.20 -2.48
N PHE A 163 -9.52 -5.76 -3.19
CA PHE A 163 -9.53 -5.83 -4.65
C PHE A 163 -10.66 -6.71 -5.22
N PHE A 164 -11.15 -7.67 -4.42
CA PHE A 164 -12.26 -8.57 -4.77
C PHE A 164 -13.65 -8.07 -4.35
N LEU A 165 -13.78 -6.84 -3.84
CA LEU A 165 -15.10 -6.25 -3.55
C LEU A 165 -15.89 -5.92 -4.83
N THR A 166 -15.24 -5.89 -6.00
CA THR A 166 -15.93 -5.88 -7.29
C THR A 166 -16.32 -7.31 -7.66
N PRO A 167 -17.61 -7.62 -7.85
CA PRO A 167 -18.04 -8.97 -8.15
C PRO A 167 -17.41 -9.44 -9.48
N ALA A 168 -17.11 -10.74 -9.56
CA ALA A 168 -16.32 -11.32 -10.65
C ALA A 168 -17.02 -11.21 -12.01
N ASP A 169 -18.35 -11.09 -12.01
CA ASP A 169 -19.21 -10.85 -13.17
C ASP A 169 -18.92 -9.52 -13.88
N SER A 170 -18.41 -8.51 -13.18
CA SER A 170 -18.03 -7.21 -13.75
C SER A 170 -16.63 -7.23 -14.42
N PHE A 171 -15.81 -8.25 -14.19
CA PHE A 171 -14.46 -8.32 -14.75
C PHE A 171 -14.49 -8.92 -16.15
N ILE A 172 -14.22 -8.08 -17.16
CA ILE A 172 -14.26 -8.49 -18.57
C ILE A 172 -12.84 -8.60 -19.15
N ALA A 173 -12.70 -9.46 -20.16
CA ALA A 173 -11.45 -9.58 -20.91
C ALA A 173 -11.29 -8.41 -21.90
N CYS A 174 -10.06 -8.12 -22.30
CA CYS A 174 -9.78 -7.03 -23.25
C CYS A 174 -10.45 -7.22 -24.63
N ASN A 175 -10.74 -8.47 -25.02
CA ASN A 175 -11.43 -8.83 -26.26
C ASN A 175 -12.94 -9.05 -26.07
N SER A 176 -13.49 -8.71 -24.90
CA SER A 176 -14.92 -8.80 -24.66
C SER A 176 -15.67 -7.72 -25.45
N ALA A 177 -16.72 -8.15 -26.15
CA ALA A 177 -17.65 -7.32 -26.90
C ALA A 177 -19.08 -7.77 -26.57
N TYR A 178 -20.07 -6.91 -26.84
CA TYR A 178 -21.48 -7.24 -26.65
C TYR A 178 -21.94 -8.28 -27.67
N TRP A 179 -21.43 -8.20 -28.91
CA TRP A 179 -21.66 -9.23 -29.93
C TRP A 179 -20.64 -10.35 -29.81
N SER A 180 -21.15 -11.57 -29.78
CA SER A 180 -20.33 -12.77 -29.72
C SER A 180 -19.45 -12.96 -30.95
N ALA A 181 -18.42 -13.80 -30.80
CA ALA A 181 -17.54 -14.16 -31.89
C ALA A 181 -18.32 -14.81 -33.05
N GLU A 182 -17.73 -14.80 -34.26
CA GLU A 182 -18.24 -15.60 -35.40
C GLU A 182 -19.69 -15.32 -35.82
N ASN A 183 -20.14 -14.07 -35.66
CA ASN A 183 -21.52 -13.67 -35.94
C ASN A 183 -22.57 -14.41 -35.09
N GLY A 184 -22.23 -14.82 -33.87
CA GLY A 184 -23.18 -15.49 -32.98
C GLY A 184 -24.40 -14.62 -32.61
N CYS A 185 -24.35 -13.30 -32.83
CA CYS A 185 -25.50 -12.39 -32.74
C CYS A 185 -26.24 -12.17 -34.06
N GLY A 186 -25.93 -12.89 -35.13
CA GLY A 186 -26.51 -12.70 -36.46
C GLY A 186 -26.05 -11.41 -37.15
N LEU A 187 -26.56 -11.17 -38.36
CA LEU A 187 -26.36 -9.90 -39.07
C LEU A 187 -27.00 -8.77 -38.25
N ASP A 188 -26.31 -7.65 -38.06
CA ASP A 188 -26.81 -6.49 -37.29
C ASP A 188 -27.32 -6.78 -35.87
N GLY A 189 -26.89 -7.89 -35.26
CA GLY A 189 -27.28 -8.24 -33.89
C GLY A 189 -28.69 -8.82 -33.76
N GLN A 190 -29.37 -9.19 -34.85
CA GLN A 190 -30.75 -9.68 -34.82
C GLN A 190 -30.97 -10.88 -33.87
N SER A 191 -29.95 -11.72 -33.64
CA SER A 191 -30.05 -12.87 -32.74
C SER A 191 -29.78 -12.54 -31.26
N CYS A 192 -29.34 -11.31 -30.96
CA CYS A 192 -29.05 -10.83 -29.61
C CYS A 192 -30.03 -9.74 -29.14
N THR A 193 -31.19 -9.64 -29.80
CA THR A 193 -32.31 -8.82 -29.34
C THR A 193 -32.99 -9.48 -28.14
N PRO A 194 -33.60 -8.72 -27.21
CA PRO A 194 -33.82 -7.26 -27.24
C PRO A 194 -32.64 -6.45 -26.71
N PHE A 195 -32.37 -5.29 -27.34
CA PHE A 195 -31.47 -4.28 -26.79
C PHE A 195 -32.26 -3.38 -25.85
N ASN A 196 -32.16 -3.66 -24.55
CA ASN A 196 -32.73 -2.79 -23.53
C ASN A 196 -31.76 -1.66 -23.20
N ASP A 197 -32.27 -0.49 -22.81
CA ASP A 197 -31.50 0.63 -22.26
C ASP A 197 -31.01 0.31 -20.84
N SER A 198 -30.29 -0.80 -20.68
CA SER A 198 -29.70 -1.25 -19.42
C SER A 198 -28.25 -0.78 -19.33
N SER A 199 -27.85 -0.32 -18.16
CA SER A 199 -26.45 -0.01 -17.87
C SER A 199 -25.68 -1.26 -17.44
N LEU A 200 -24.46 -1.43 -17.95
CA LEU A 200 -23.54 -2.49 -17.52
C LEU A 200 -22.31 -1.87 -16.86
N ASP A 201 -22.04 -2.27 -15.61
CA ASP A 201 -20.79 -1.94 -14.93
C ASP A 201 -19.73 -2.98 -15.31
N PHE A 202 -18.59 -2.49 -15.79
CA PHE A 202 -17.50 -3.34 -16.25
C PHE A 202 -16.16 -2.89 -15.67
N ARG A 203 -15.22 -3.82 -15.66
CA ARG A 203 -13.83 -3.62 -15.23
C ARG A 203 -12.88 -4.21 -16.24
N CYS A 204 -11.95 -3.39 -16.68
CA CYS A 204 -10.93 -3.74 -17.67
C CYS A 204 -9.54 -3.86 -17.02
N PRO A 205 -8.76 -4.89 -17.39
CA PRO A 205 -7.36 -4.97 -17.00
C PRO A 205 -6.51 -3.89 -17.69
N ALA A 206 -5.26 -3.77 -17.25
CA ALA A 206 -4.29 -2.91 -17.92
C ALA A 206 -3.87 -3.50 -19.29
N GLN A 207 -3.36 -2.63 -20.16
CA GLN A 207 -2.76 -2.96 -21.46
C GLN A 207 -3.72 -3.50 -22.53
N CYS A 208 -5.02 -3.24 -22.42
CA CYS A 208 -6.00 -3.69 -23.42
C CYS A 208 -5.86 -3.02 -24.80
N ALA A 209 -5.13 -1.91 -24.95
CA ALA A 209 -4.88 -1.31 -26.26
C ALA A 209 -4.04 -2.20 -27.20
N GLY A 210 -3.29 -3.17 -26.64
CA GLY A 210 -2.50 -4.12 -27.42
C GLY A 210 -3.27 -5.34 -27.93
N VAL A 211 -4.53 -5.51 -27.52
CA VAL A 211 -5.33 -6.69 -27.89
C VAL A 211 -5.97 -6.46 -29.25
N ILE A 212 -5.56 -7.30 -30.20
CA ILE A 212 -5.96 -7.21 -31.60
C ILE A 212 -7.01 -8.24 -31.97
N LEU A 213 -7.82 -7.90 -32.96
CA LEU A 213 -8.69 -8.83 -33.64
C LEU A 213 -7.87 -9.76 -34.55
N ALA A 214 -7.72 -11.02 -34.14
CA ALA A 214 -6.93 -12.01 -34.88
C ALA A 214 -7.58 -12.45 -36.21
N ASN A 215 -8.91 -12.49 -36.26
CA ASN A 215 -9.65 -12.94 -37.44
C ASN A 215 -10.23 -11.75 -38.20
N PRO A 216 -10.08 -11.67 -39.53
CA PRO A 216 -10.63 -10.57 -40.31
C PRO A 216 -12.15 -10.49 -40.15
N ARG A 217 -12.65 -9.30 -39.80
CA ARG A 217 -14.08 -9.00 -39.69
C ARG A 217 -14.47 -7.96 -40.72
N ALA A 218 -15.62 -8.17 -41.35
CA ALA A 218 -16.21 -7.18 -42.24
C ALA A 218 -17.00 -6.15 -41.41
N VAL A 219 -16.68 -4.87 -41.60
CA VAL A 219 -17.36 -3.72 -41.03
C VAL A 219 -17.87 -2.87 -42.19
N GLY A 220 -19.12 -3.10 -42.59
CA GLY A 220 -19.66 -2.50 -43.81
C GLY A 220 -18.89 -2.99 -45.04
N ASN A 221 -18.28 -2.05 -45.78
CA ASN A 221 -17.52 -2.35 -47.00
C ASN A 221 -16.02 -2.63 -46.74
N GLU A 222 -15.56 -2.46 -45.51
CA GLU A 222 -14.15 -2.63 -45.15
C GLU A 222 -13.94 -3.93 -44.36
N LYS A 223 -12.75 -4.52 -44.49
CA LYS A 223 -12.34 -5.68 -43.70
C LYS A 223 -11.20 -5.28 -42.78
N THR A 224 -11.44 -5.32 -41.48
CA THR A 224 -10.46 -4.98 -40.44
C THR A 224 -9.87 -6.25 -39.83
N ALA A 225 -8.55 -6.31 -39.69
CA ALA A 225 -7.82 -7.40 -39.05
C ALA A 225 -6.56 -6.83 -38.37
N PHE A 226 -6.04 -7.54 -37.36
CA PHE A 226 -4.80 -7.20 -36.64
C PHE A 226 -4.79 -5.82 -35.97
N VAL A 227 -5.97 -5.28 -35.67
CA VAL A 227 -6.17 -4.03 -34.94
C VAL A 227 -7.18 -4.25 -33.82
N PRO A 228 -7.16 -3.45 -32.74
CA PRO A 228 -8.26 -3.45 -31.77
C PRO A 228 -9.58 -3.12 -32.50
N LEU A 229 -10.59 -3.98 -32.35
CA LEU A 229 -11.86 -3.80 -33.04
C LEU A 229 -12.66 -2.69 -32.33
N ILE A 230 -12.77 -1.54 -32.98
CA ILE A 230 -13.51 -0.38 -32.49
C ILE A 230 -14.32 0.17 -33.66
N VAL A 231 -15.63 0.23 -33.50
CA VAL A 231 -16.55 0.73 -34.53
C VAL A 231 -17.48 1.77 -33.93
N GLY A 232 -17.26 3.03 -34.28
CA GLY A 232 -18.03 4.18 -33.76
C GLY A 232 -17.17 5.15 -32.96
N GLY A 233 -17.79 5.84 -32.02
CA GLY A 233 -17.17 6.82 -31.11
C GLY A 233 -16.93 8.21 -31.72
N GLY A 234 -17.13 8.37 -33.04
CA GLY A 234 -16.97 9.63 -33.78
C GLY A 234 -18.27 10.41 -34.03
N ASP A 235 -19.42 9.88 -33.65
CA ASP A 235 -20.72 10.52 -33.75
C ASP A 235 -20.98 11.50 -32.58
N PRO A 236 -21.95 12.43 -32.70
CA PRO A 236 -22.26 13.39 -31.63
C PRO A 236 -22.60 12.74 -30.29
N ASN A 237 -23.14 11.51 -30.31
CA ASN A 237 -23.53 10.77 -29.12
C ASN A 237 -22.44 9.82 -28.60
N ARG A 238 -21.26 9.79 -29.24
CA ARG A 238 -20.12 8.90 -28.92
C ARG A 238 -20.56 7.44 -28.74
N THR A 239 -21.36 6.96 -29.68
CA THR A 239 -21.92 5.61 -29.68
C THR A 239 -20.96 4.62 -30.34
N TYR A 240 -20.88 3.45 -29.74
CA TYR A 240 -20.09 2.32 -30.18
C TYR A 240 -21.01 1.21 -30.60
N ARG A 241 -20.71 0.54 -31.70
CA ARG A 241 -21.46 -0.65 -32.12
C ARG A 241 -21.09 -1.85 -31.25
N GLY A 242 -22.04 -2.76 -31.04
CA GLY A 242 -21.92 -3.89 -30.11
C GLY A 242 -20.76 -4.87 -30.37
N ASP A 243 -20.17 -4.89 -31.56
CA ASP A 243 -18.98 -5.68 -31.89
C ASP A 243 -17.66 -5.03 -31.45
N SER A 244 -17.67 -3.78 -31.02
CA SER A 244 -16.48 -3.08 -30.52
C SER A 244 -16.01 -3.67 -29.19
N PHE A 245 -14.71 -3.91 -29.05
CA PHE A 245 -14.10 -4.32 -27.79
C PHE A 245 -14.33 -3.24 -26.72
N ILE A 246 -15.02 -3.60 -25.64
CA ILE A 246 -15.48 -2.66 -24.60
C ILE A 246 -14.30 -1.91 -23.99
N CYS A 247 -13.22 -2.63 -23.65
CA CYS A 247 -12.04 -2.02 -23.05
C CYS A 247 -11.27 -1.13 -24.02
N ALA A 248 -11.20 -1.49 -25.31
CA ALA A 248 -10.55 -0.66 -26.31
C ALA A 248 -11.35 0.63 -26.58
N ALA A 249 -12.68 0.52 -26.66
CA ALA A 249 -13.59 1.64 -26.77
C ALA A 249 -13.52 2.57 -25.54
N ALA A 250 -13.44 2.02 -24.33
CA ALA A 250 -13.31 2.77 -23.09
C ALA A 250 -11.96 3.52 -22.98
N ILE A 251 -10.89 2.96 -23.53
CA ILE A 251 -9.59 3.63 -23.65
C ILE A 251 -9.69 4.77 -24.67
N GLN A 252 -10.31 4.52 -25.83
CA GLN A 252 -10.47 5.55 -26.88
C GLN A 252 -11.35 6.72 -26.41
N SER A 253 -12.40 6.45 -25.63
CA SER A 253 -13.28 7.48 -25.07
C SER A 253 -12.66 8.20 -23.86
N GLY A 254 -11.52 7.73 -23.35
CA GLY A 254 -10.77 8.35 -22.26
C GLY A 254 -11.31 8.08 -20.85
N ILE A 255 -12.17 7.07 -20.70
CA ILE A 255 -12.77 6.71 -19.39
C ILE A 255 -11.77 5.93 -18.55
N ILE A 256 -11.02 5.05 -19.20
CA ILE A 256 -10.00 4.24 -18.54
C ILE A 256 -8.65 4.48 -19.18
N SER A 257 -7.58 4.31 -18.39
CA SER A 257 -6.22 4.43 -18.89
C SER A 257 -5.68 3.07 -19.31
N ASN A 258 -5.00 3.01 -20.46
CA ASN A 258 -4.34 1.79 -20.91
C ASN A 258 -3.28 1.27 -19.92
N SER A 259 -2.60 2.14 -19.14
CA SER A 259 -1.53 1.68 -18.25
C SER A 259 -2.03 1.03 -16.96
N LYS A 260 -3.22 1.42 -16.48
CA LYS A 260 -3.77 0.99 -15.18
C LYS A 260 -5.03 0.13 -15.31
N GLY A 261 -5.65 0.12 -16.49
CA GLY A 261 -7.02 -0.35 -16.64
C GLY A 261 -7.99 0.59 -15.92
N GLY A 262 -9.18 0.07 -15.57
CA GLY A 262 -10.16 0.85 -14.83
C GLY A 262 -11.53 0.17 -14.81
N CYS A 263 -12.48 0.86 -14.17
CA CYS A 263 -13.88 0.49 -14.19
C CYS A 263 -14.68 1.59 -14.88
N GLY A 264 -15.83 1.23 -15.45
CA GLY A 264 -16.76 2.17 -16.06
C GLY A 264 -18.15 1.57 -16.16
N THR A 265 -19.08 2.41 -16.61
CA THR A 265 -20.45 2.02 -16.92
C THR A 265 -20.71 2.38 -18.37
N LEU A 266 -21.46 1.54 -19.09
CA LEU A 266 -21.88 1.74 -20.48
C LEU A 266 -23.37 1.45 -20.67
#